data_AF-A0A2N2PS92-F1
#
_entry.id   AF-A0A2N2PS92-F1
#
_cell.length_a   1.000
_cell.length_b   1.000
_cell.length_c   1.000
_cell.angle_alpha   90.00
_cell.angle_beta   90.00
_cell.angle_gamma   90.00
#
_symmetry.space_group_name_H-M   'P 1'
#
loop_
_entity.id
_entity.type
_entity.pdbx_description
1 polymer ?
#
loop_
_entity_poly.entity_id
_entity_poly.type
_entity_poly.pdbx_seq_one_letter_code
_entity_poly.pdbx_strand_id
1 'polypeptide(L)'
;MKYLTVLLIFAPVAIIGRLFFSDWPPTLLFISSALAVIPAAGILGQATEELAVHTGPRLGGLMNATLGNAAELIITIFAIRAGLLELVKASITGSILGNVLLIMGFSVLVGGIRHGEQRFDHTQAGVDATQLLLAVMALAIPSLFFFAHTETEGPVEWLSLGTAIAMLVIYALGLIFAFRQANPEPALAHATQEAHHGGWPLSRTIGLLLASTALIAWLSEILVGTVEHTVAVLGVSEFFIGII
;
A
#
# COMPACT_ATOMS: atom_id res chain seq x y z
N MET A 1 -9.98 1.80 13.46
CA MET A 1 -10.74 0.77 12.72
C MET A 1 -12.26 0.87 12.88
N LYS A 2 -12.82 0.90 14.10
CA LYS A 2 -14.29 0.94 14.31
C LYS A 2 -15.03 2.07 13.56
N TYR A 3 -14.42 3.24 13.42
CA TYR A 3 -14.99 4.36 12.65
C TYR A 3 -14.84 4.17 11.13
N LEU A 4 -13.73 3.59 10.67
CA LEU A 4 -13.47 3.36 9.25
C LEU A 4 -14.35 2.23 8.69
N THR A 5 -14.71 1.23 9.49
CA THR A 5 -15.62 0.14 9.07
C THR A 5 -17.00 0.63 8.64
N VAL A 6 -17.43 1.84 9.04
CA VAL A 6 -18.67 2.44 8.54
C VAL A 6 -18.62 2.64 7.02
N LEU A 7 -17.45 2.95 6.46
CA LEU A 7 -17.26 3.14 5.02
C LEU A 7 -17.49 1.85 4.23
N LEU A 8 -17.53 0.68 4.88
CA LEU A 8 -17.83 -0.59 4.20
C LEU A 8 -19.25 -0.61 3.62
N ILE A 9 -20.14 0.28 4.07
CA ILE A 9 -21.46 0.46 3.46
C ILE A 9 -21.38 0.91 2.00
N PHE A 10 -20.27 1.54 1.57
CA PHE A 10 -20.07 1.93 0.18
C PHE A 10 -19.73 0.74 -0.72
N ALA A 11 -19.30 -0.40 -0.17
CA ALA A 11 -19.01 -1.61 -0.95
C ALA A 11 -20.25 -2.14 -1.69
N PRO A 12 -21.40 -2.42 -1.02
CA PRO A 12 -22.61 -2.82 -1.74
C PRO A 12 -23.12 -1.71 -2.66
N VAL A 13 -22.95 -0.43 -2.31
CA VAL A 13 -23.32 0.69 -3.20
C VAL A 13 -22.56 0.62 -4.53
N ALA A 14 -21.24 0.46 -4.48
CA ALA A 14 -20.39 0.34 -5.67
C ALA A 14 -20.73 -0.91 -6.49
N ILE A 15 -20.87 -2.07 -5.83
CA ILE A 15 -21.09 -3.37 -6.49
C ILE A 15 -22.49 -3.44 -7.12
N ILE A 16 -23.54 -3.14 -6.34
CA ILE A 16 -24.91 -3.12 -6.83
C ILE A 16 -25.03 -2.08 -7.95
N GLY A 17 -24.35 -0.95 -7.80
CA GLY A 17 -24.35 0.09 -8.81
C GLY A 17 -23.80 -0.34 -10.14
N ARG A 18 -22.64 -0.98 -10.12
CA ARG A 18 -22.04 -1.53 -11.33
C ARG A 18 -22.90 -2.62 -11.97
N LEU A 19 -23.56 -3.46 -11.18
CA LEU A 19 -24.27 -4.64 -11.68
C LEU A 19 -25.70 -4.35 -12.17
N PHE A 20 -26.43 -3.46 -11.50
CA PHE A 20 -27.88 -3.29 -11.71
C PHE A 20 -28.25 -1.97 -12.41
N PHE A 21 -27.34 -1.00 -12.49
CA PHE A 21 -27.64 0.32 -13.01
C PHE A 21 -26.62 0.74 -14.07
N SER A 22 -26.95 0.50 -15.35
CA SER A 22 -26.07 0.84 -16.48
C SER A 22 -25.78 2.35 -16.61
N ASP A 23 -26.68 3.21 -16.14
CA ASP A 23 -26.57 4.67 -16.24
C ASP A 23 -26.02 5.34 -14.96
N TRP A 24 -25.47 4.57 -14.01
CA TRP A 24 -24.96 5.17 -12.77
C TRP A 24 -23.77 6.11 -13.08
N PRO A 25 -23.76 7.35 -12.56
CA PRO A 25 -22.63 8.28 -12.70
C PRO A 25 -21.26 7.65 -12.36
N PRO A 26 -20.29 7.63 -13.29
CA PRO A 26 -18.98 7.03 -13.06
C PRO A 26 -18.24 7.62 -11.87
N THR A 27 -18.36 8.92 -11.63
CA THR A 27 -17.75 9.61 -10.48
C THR A 27 -18.27 9.10 -9.14
N LEU A 28 -19.56 8.74 -9.05
CA LEU A 28 -20.12 8.18 -7.83
C LEU A 28 -19.65 6.74 -7.61
N LEU A 29 -19.54 5.96 -8.70
CA LEU A 29 -18.93 4.62 -8.63
C LEU A 29 -17.47 4.71 -8.17
N PHE A 30 -16.70 5.65 -8.70
CA PHE A 30 -15.33 5.93 -8.28
C PHE A 30 -15.22 6.29 -6.80
N ILE A 31 -16.02 7.25 -6.32
CA ILE A 31 -15.98 7.67 -4.91
C ILE A 31 -16.44 6.53 -4.00
N SER A 32 -17.51 5.82 -4.35
CA SER A 32 -18.00 4.71 -3.53
C SER A 32 -17.02 3.54 -3.46
N SER A 33 -16.37 3.18 -4.56
CA SER A 33 -15.34 2.14 -4.55
C SER A 33 -14.09 2.58 -3.78
N ALA A 34 -13.62 3.82 -3.96
CA ALA A 34 -12.50 4.38 -3.20
C ALA A 34 -12.75 4.35 -1.69
N LEU A 35 -13.93 4.83 -1.25
CA LEU A 35 -14.31 4.81 0.17
C LEU A 35 -14.44 3.40 0.73
N ALA A 36 -14.92 2.44 -0.07
CA ALA A 36 -15.06 1.04 0.33
C ALA A 36 -13.72 0.30 0.44
N VAL A 37 -12.73 0.66 -0.39
CA VAL A 37 -11.39 0.07 -0.37
C VAL A 37 -10.67 0.36 0.96
N ILE A 38 -10.84 1.56 1.53
CA ILE A 38 -10.18 1.98 2.78
C ILE A 38 -10.37 0.96 3.94
N PRO A 39 -11.60 0.64 4.38
CA PRO A 39 -11.81 -0.35 5.43
C PRO A 39 -11.46 -1.78 4.98
N ALA A 40 -11.63 -2.12 3.70
CA ALA A 40 -11.30 -3.44 3.20
C ALA A 40 -9.78 -3.71 3.28
N ALA A 41 -8.95 -2.73 2.89
CA ALA A 41 -7.50 -2.77 3.03
C ALA A 41 -7.09 -2.85 4.52
N GLY A 42 -7.77 -2.10 5.39
CA GLY A 42 -7.52 -2.20 6.83
C GLY A 42 -7.85 -3.59 7.40
N ILE A 43 -8.95 -4.23 6.98
CA ILE A 43 -9.28 -5.61 7.39
C ILE A 43 -8.23 -6.60 6.86
N LEU A 44 -7.78 -6.43 5.62
CA LEU A 44 -6.70 -7.24 5.05
C LEU A 44 -5.39 -7.12 5.85
N GLY A 45 -5.03 -5.91 6.27
CA GLY A 45 -3.88 -5.65 7.12
C GLY A 45 -3.98 -6.34 8.47
N GLN A 46 -5.12 -6.21 9.16
CA GLN A 46 -5.37 -6.92 10.43
C GLN A 46 -5.32 -8.44 10.28
N ALA A 47 -5.92 -8.98 9.22
CA ALA A 47 -5.87 -10.41 8.94
C ALA A 47 -4.44 -10.88 8.63
N THR A 48 -3.62 -10.04 8.00
CA THR A 48 -2.21 -10.33 7.72
C THR A 48 -1.38 -10.36 9.01
N GLU A 49 -1.61 -9.40 9.91
CA GLU A 49 -0.95 -9.34 11.21
C GLU A 49 -1.33 -10.55 12.08
N GLU A 50 -2.62 -10.91 12.14
CA GLU A 50 -3.09 -12.13 12.81
C GLU A 50 -2.50 -13.40 12.18
N LEU A 51 -2.35 -13.45 10.85
CA LEU A 51 -1.70 -14.58 10.18
C LEU A 51 -0.22 -14.68 10.53
N ALA A 52 0.47 -13.54 10.68
CA ALA A 52 1.86 -13.50 11.09
C ALA A 52 2.06 -14.08 12.51
N VAL A 53 1.12 -13.82 13.42
CA VAL A 53 1.11 -14.43 14.76
C VAL A 53 0.99 -15.96 14.69
N HIS A 54 0.14 -16.50 13.80
CA HIS A 54 -0.05 -17.94 13.65
C HIS A 54 1.10 -18.68 12.95
N THR A 55 1.89 -17.97 12.15
CA THR A 55 2.94 -18.57 11.30
C THR A 55 4.35 -18.40 11.87
N GLY A 56 4.47 -17.68 12.99
CA GLY A 56 5.72 -17.42 13.71
C GLY A 56 6.52 -16.26 13.13
N PRO A 57 7.48 -15.69 13.89
CA PRO A 57 8.11 -14.40 13.56
C PRO A 57 8.77 -14.35 12.18
N ARG A 58 9.35 -15.48 11.76
CA ARG A 58 9.98 -15.61 10.45
C ARG A 58 8.92 -15.52 9.34
N LEU A 59 8.07 -16.53 9.22
CA LEU A 59 7.12 -16.58 8.11
C LEU A 59 6.13 -15.41 8.16
N GLY A 60 5.78 -14.96 9.37
CA GLY A 60 4.95 -13.79 9.60
C GLY A 60 5.56 -12.48 9.11
N GLY A 61 6.87 -12.28 9.24
CA GLY A 61 7.55 -11.13 8.66
C GLY A 61 7.42 -11.08 7.13
N LEU A 62 7.56 -12.23 6.45
CA LEU A 62 7.34 -12.33 5.00
C LEU A 62 5.87 -12.10 4.61
N MET A 63 4.93 -12.65 5.37
CA MET A 63 3.49 -12.42 5.15
C MET A 63 3.14 -10.95 5.30
N ASN A 64 3.64 -10.26 6.32
CA ASN A 64 3.40 -8.84 6.51
C ASN A 64 4.01 -7.98 5.40
N ALA A 65 5.26 -8.28 5.01
CA ALA A 65 5.95 -7.63 3.91
C ALA A 65 5.18 -7.72 2.57
N THR A 66 4.50 -8.84 2.32
CA THR A 66 3.81 -9.11 1.06
C THR A 66 2.34 -8.73 1.12
N LEU A 67 1.58 -9.35 2.03
CA LEU A 67 0.14 -9.18 2.15
C LEU A 67 -0.25 -7.86 2.82
N GLY A 68 0.64 -7.24 3.59
CA GLY A 68 0.41 -5.90 4.17
C GLY A 68 0.28 -4.81 3.10
N ASN A 69 0.94 -4.99 1.95
CA ASN A 69 0.85 -4.10 0.79
C ASN A 69 -0.06 -4.67 -0.33
N ALA A 70 -0.79 -5.75 -0.07
CA ALA A 70 -1.56 -6.43 -1.11
C ALA A 70 -2.67 -5.55 -1.70
N ALA A 71 -3.30 -4.66 -0.92
CA ALA A 71 -4.30 -3.74 -1.44
C ALA A 71 -3.73 -2.84 -2.55
N GLU A 72 -2.56 -2.25 -2.32
CA GLU A 72 -1.85 -1.41 -3.28
C GLU A 72 -1.42 -2.21 -4.51
N LEU A 73 -0.87 -3.42 -4.31
CA LEU A 73 -0.48 -4.31 -5.42
C LEU A 73 -1.68 -4.70 -6.29
N ILE A 74 -2.84 -5.01 -5.69
CA ILE A 74 -4.06 -5.36 -6.42
C ILE A 74 -4.51 -4.18 -7.27
N ILE A 75 -4.66 -2.98 -6.69
CA ILE A 75 -5.07 -1.77 -7.42
C ILE A 75 -4.09 -1.49 -8.56
N THR A 76 -2.79 -1.58 -8.28
CA THR A 76 -1.72 -1.39 -9.27
C THR A 76 -1.84 -2.36 -10.44
N ILE A 77 -2.08 -3.65 -10.18
CA ILE A 77 -2.25 -4.66 -11.23
C ILE A 77 -3.46 -4.34 -12.12
N PHE A 78 -4.58 -3.93 -11.54
CA PHE A 78 -5.76 -3.52 -12.32
C PHE A 78 -5.49 -2.26 -13.14
N ALA A 79 -4.82 -1.27 -12.57
CA ALA A 79 -4.44 -0.04 -13.27
C ALA A 79 -3.49 -0.30 -14.45
N ILE A 80 -2.47 -1.15 -14.27
CA ILE A 80 -1.57 -1.57 -15.35
C ILE A 80 -2.35 -2.28 -16.46
N ARG A 81 -3.28 -3.19 -16.11
CA ARG A 81 -4.12 -3.89 -17.09
C ARG A 81 -5.05 -2.96 -17.87
N ALA A 82 -5.47 -1.86 -17.25
CA ALA A 82 -6.26 -0.81 -17.89
C ALA A 82 -5.41 0.20 -18.68
N GLY A 83 -4.07 0.07 -18.69
CA GLY A 83 -3.18 1.00 -19.39
C GLY A 83 -2.88 2.31 -18.65
N LEU A 84 -3.33 2.46 -17.40
CA LEU A 84 -3.19 3.67 -16.59
C LEU A 84 -1.79 3.75 -15.94
N LEU A 85 -0.74 3.77 -16.76
CA LEU A 85 0.65 3.76 -16.28
C LEU A 85 1.04 5.06 -15.56
N GLU A 86 0.45 6.20 -15.95
CA GLU A 86 0.68 7.47 -15.26
C GLU A 86 0.11 7.42 -13.83
N LEU A 87 -1.12 6.92 -13.68
CA LEU A 87 -1.75 6.67 -12.37
C LEU A 87 -0.87 5.78 -11.49
N VAL A 88 -0.32 4.69 -12.03
CA VAL A 88 0.54 3.74 -11.27
C VAL A 88 1.84 4.39 -10.81
N LYS A 89 2.51 5.16 -11.68
CA LYS A 89 3.74 5.88 -11.31
C LYS A 89 3.46 6.92 -10.23
N ALA A 90 2.33 7.62 -10.35
CA ALA A 90 1.86 8.59 -9.38
C ALA A 90 1.50 7.93 -8.05
N SER A 91 0.83 6.77 -8.05
CA SER A 91 0.44 6.06 -6.82
C SER A 91 1.61 5.53 -6.02
N ILE A 92 2.65 4.99 -6.69
CA ILE A 92 3.87 4.56 -5.99
C ILE A 92 4.55 5.76 -5.33
N THR A 93 4.60 6.90 -6.03
CA THR A 93 5.16 8.14 -5.49
C THR A 93 4.32 8.67 -4.31
N GLY A 94 3.00 8.67 -4.47
CA GLY A 94 2.02 9.05 -3.45
C GLY A 94 2.11 8.17 -2.20
N SER A 95 2.30 6.86 -2.35
CA SER A 95 2.48 5.91 -1.24
C SER A 95 3.74 6.23 -0.43
N ILE A 96 4.86 6.54 -1.09
CA ILE A 96 6.10 6.96 -0.42
C ILE A 96 5.88 8.28 0.34
N LEU A 97 5.33 9.31 -0.33
CA LEU A 97 5.06 10.62 0.29
C LEU A 97 4.05 10.50 1.43
N GLY A 98 3.00 9.71 1.24
CA GLY A 98 1.96 9.44 2.22
C GLY A 98 2.52 8.82 3.48
N ASN A 99 3.36 7.80 3.36
CA ASN A 99 3.99 7.15 4.52
C ASN A 99 4.96 8.09 5.26
N VAL A 100 5.83 8.78 4.52
CA VAL A 100 6.94 9.57 5.09
C VAL A 100 6.49 10.93 5.62
N LEU A 101 5.53 11.58 4.97
CA LEU A 101 5.08 12.92 5.37
C LEU A 101 3.75 12.87 6.10
N LEU A 102 2.72 12.28 5.48
CA LEU A 102 1.36 12.36 6.00
C LEU A 102 1.19 11.46 7.24
N ILE A 103 1.45 10.17 7.12
CA ILE A 103 1.24 9.19 8.20
C ILE A 103 2.23 9.45 9.33
N MET A 104 3.52 9.57 9.03
CA MET A 104 4.54 9.87 10.03
C MET A 104 4.29 11.23 10.70
N GLY A 105 4.04 12.29 9.92
CA GLY A 105 3.78 13.63 10.45
C GLY A 105 2.53 13.69 11.33
N PHE A 106 1.45 13.04 10.91
CA PHE A 106 0.22 12.94 11.72
C PHE A 106 0.43 12.11 12.99
N SER A 107 1.19 11.02 12.91
CA SER A 107 1.52 10.18 14.06
C SER A 107 2.34 10.94 15.10
N VAL A 108 3.35 11.70 14.67
CA VAL A 108 4.17 12.57 15.55
C VAL A 108 3.33 13.70 16.13
N LEU A 109 2.46 14.34 15.33
CA LEU A 109 1.59 15.41 15.79
C LEU A 109 0.61 14.93 16.89
N VAL A 110 -0.16 13.88 16.59
CA VAL A 110 -1.16 13.35 17.54
C VAL A 110 -0.48 12.72 18.76
N GLY A 111 0.61 11.98 18.53
CA GLY A 111 1.44 11.41 19.60
C GLY A 111 1.99 12.48 20.53
N GLY A 112 2.53 13.56 19.96
CA GLY A 112 3.12 14.68 20.68
C GLY A 112 2.11 15.56 21.43
N ILE A 113 0.90 15.77 20.89
CA ILE A 113 -0.17 16.47 21.61
C ILE A 113 -0.52 15.76 22.93
N ARG A 114 -0.52 14.41 22.92
CA ARG A 114 -0.91 13.61 24.09
C ARG A 114 0.25 13.29 25.03
N HIS A 115 1.46 13.11 24.50
CA HIS A 115 2.60 12.58 25.26
C HIS A 115 3.84 13.49 25.27
N GLY A 116 3.82 14.65 24.61
CA GLY A 116 4.96 15.55 24.53
C GLY A 116 6.07 15.05 23.62
N GLU A 117 7.33 15.23 24.04
CA GLU A 117 8.50 14.78 23.27
C GLU A 117 8.59 13.24 23.24
N GLN A 118 8.56 12.66 22.04
CA GLN A 118 8.70 11.22 21.82
C GLN A 118 10.13 10.88 21.41
N ARG A 119 10.71 9.85 22.04
CA ARG A 119 12.08 9.39 21.74
C ARG A 119 12.06 8.10 20.94
N PHE A 120 12.91 8.03 19.92
CA PHE A 120 13.08 6.86 19.05
C PHE A 120 14.51 6.34 19.13
N ASP A 121 14.73 5.07 18.77
CA ASP A 121 16.08 4.53 18.67
C ASP A 121 16.80 5.17 17.46
N HIS A 122 17.84 5.94 17.75
CA HIS A 122 18.62 6.64 16.72
C HIS A 122 19.31 5.69 15.74
N THR A 123 19.68 4.48 16.19
CA THR A 123 20.35 3.50 15.35
C THR A 123 19.36 2.94 14.34
N GLN A 124 18.19 2.50 14.81
CA GLN A 124 17.17 1.92 13.94
C GLN A 124 16.60 2.95 12.97
N ALA A 125 16.23 4.13 13.47
CA ALA A 125 15.75 5.22 12.63
C ALA A 125 16.79 5.65 11.58
N GLY A 126 18.08 5.62 11.92
CA GLY A 126 19.17 5.90 10.99
C GLY A 126 19.29 4.86 9.87
N VAL A 127 19.17 3.57 10.21
CA VAL A 127 19.17 2.47 9.22
C VAL A 127 17.96 2.60 8.29
N ASP A 128 16.76 2.77 8.83
CA ASP A 128 15.52 2.87 8.04
C ASP A 128 15.55 4.10 7.11
N ALA A 129 15.99 5.26 7.62
CA ALA A 129 16.13 6.48 6.82
C ALA A 129 17.15 6.33 5.69
N THR A 130 18.27 5.64 5.95
CA THR A 130 19.30 5.38 4.93
C THR A 130 18.76 4.43 3.86
N GLN A 131 18.05 3.37 4.24
CA GLN A 131 17.44 2.43 3.29
C GLN A 131 16.38 3.12 2.42
N LEU A 132 15.54 3.96 3.03
CA LEU A 132 14.55 4.76 2.30
C LEU A 132 15.22 5.71 1.30
N LEU A 133 16.27 6.42 1.72
CA LEU A 133 17.02 7.33 0.84
C LEU A 133 17.62 6.57 -0.35
N LEU A 134 18.26 5.42 -0.12
CA LEU A 134 18.82 4.59 -1.19
C LEU A 134 17.73 4.09 -2.15
N ALA A 135 16.56 3.69 -1.63
CA ALA A 135 15.44 3.24 -2.43
C ALA A 135 14.87 4.36 -3.32
N VAL A 136 14.66 5.55 -2.77
CA VAL A 136 14.17 6.72 -3.51
C VAL A 136 15.19 7.17 -4.57
N MET A 137 16.48 7.19 -4.22
CA MET A 137 17.54 7.52 -5.17
C MET A 137 17.61 6.52 -6.31
N ALA A 138 17.52 5.21 -6.02
CA ALA A 138 17.50 4.18 -7.05
C ALA A 138 16.30 4.36 -8.00
N LEU A 139 15.11 4.62 -7.46
CA LEU A 139 13.89 4.87 -8.24
C LEU A 139 13.99 6.14 -9.10
N ALA A 140 14.73 7.15 -8.65
CA ALA A 140 14.92 8.41 -9.38
C ALA A 140 15.90 8.30 -10.56
N ILE A 141 16.83 7.33 -10.56
CA ILE A 141 17.87 7.20 -11.61
C ILE A 141 17.27 7.11 -13.03
N PRO A 142 16.31 6.22 -13.33
CA PRO A 142 15.73 6.15 -14.67
C PRO A 142 15.00 7.44 -15.08
N SER A 143 14.32 8.09 -14.13
CA SER A 143 13.63 9.36 -14.37
C SER A 143 14.60 10.50 -14.72
N LEU A 144 15.71 10.63 -13.97
CA LEU A 144 16.74 11.63 -14.27
C LEU A 144 17.41 11.38 -15.62
N PHE A 145 17.65 10.11 -15.95
CA PHE A 145 18.23 9.75 -17.25
C PHE A 145 17.30 10.11 -18.41
N PHE A 146 15.99 9.87 -18.26
CA PHE A 146 14.97 10.28 -19.23
C PHE A 146 14.96 11.81 -19.45
N PHE A 147 15.02 12.61 -18.38
CA PHE A 147 15.06 14.07 -18.52
C PHE A 147 16.37 14.60 -19.12
N ALA A 148 17.49 13.89 -18.91
CA ALA A 148 18.79 14.29 -19.43
C ALA A 148 18.98 13.95 -20.91
N HIS A 149 18.18 13.03 -21.49
CA HIS A 149 18.33 12.56 -22.86
C HIS A 149 16.99 12.63 -23.61
N THR A 150 16.92 13.49 -24.62
CA THR A 150 15.66 13.80 -25.35
C THR A 150 15.17 12.73 -26.33
N GLU A 151 15.95 11.68 -26.64
CA GLU A 151 15.72 10.84 -27.85
C GLU A 151 15.81 9.32 -27.63
N THR A 152 15.71 8.80 -26.40
CA THR A 152 16.03 7.38 -26.14
C THR A 152 15.03 6.63 -25.23
N GLU A 153 13.87 6.25 -25.78
CA GLU A 153 12.90 5.38 -25.08
C GLU A 153 13.50 4.00 -24.70
N GLY A 154 14.21 3.35 -25.62
CA GLY A 154 14.78 2.02 -25.39
C GLY A 154 15.79 1.94 -24.23
N PRO A 155 16.83 2.79 -24.20
CA PRO A 155 17.78 2.84 -23.09
C PRO A 155 17.15 3.12 -21.71
N VAL A 156 16.12 3.97 -21.65
CA VAL A 156 15.40 4.28 -20.39
C VAL A 156 14.65 3.04 -19.88
N GLU A 157 14.05 2.26 -20.77
CA GLU A 157 13.35 1.02 -20.41
C GLU A 157 14.30 -0.02 -19.82
N TRP A 158 15.43 -0.28 -20.50
CA TRP A 158 16.46 -1.21 -19.99
C TRP A 158 17.03 -0.76 -18.65
N LEU A 159 17.26 0.54 -18.48
CA LEU A 159 17.70 1.11 -17.22
C LEU A 159 16.64 0.92 -16.12
N SER A 160 15.37 1.15 -16.43
CA SER A 160 14.24 0.95 -15.50
C SER A 160 14.13 -0.52 -15.07
N LEU A 161 14.27 -1.46 -16.02
CA LEU A 161 14.26 -2.89 -15.74
C LEU A 161 15.46 -3.31 -14.88
N GLY A 162 16.65 -2.81 -15.20
CA GLY A 162 17.86 -3.04 -14.41
C GLY A 162 17.73 -2.53 -12.97
N THR A 163 17.21 -1.31 -12.80
CA THR A 163 16.90 -0.73 -11.49
C THR A 163 15.87 -1.57 -10.72
N ALA A 164 14.79 -2.01 -11.37
CA ALA A 164 13.77 -2.85 -10.73
C ALA A 164 14.35 -4.20 -10.24
N ILE A 165 15.18 -4.87 -11.04
CA ILE A 165 15.85 -6.11 -10.66
C ILE A 165 16.82 -5.87 -9.49
N ALA A 166 17.64 -4.81 -9.56
CA ALA A 166 18.56 -4.46 -8.48
C ALA A 166 17.81 -4.19 -7.17
N MET A 167 16.71 -3.43 -7.22
CA MET A 167 15.86 -3.14 -6.08
C MET A 167 15.24 -4.41 -5.47
N LEU A 168 14.75 -5.33 -6.30
CA LEU A 168 14.24 -6.62 -5.82
C LEU A 168 15.31 -7.47 -5.14
N VAL A 169 16.53 -7.49 -5.67
CA VAL A 169 17.67 -8.20 -5.06
C VAL A 169 18.04 -7.57 -3.72
N ILE A 170 18.17 -6.24 -3.66
CA ILE A 170 18.48 -5.51 -2.42
C ILE A 170 17.40 -5.77 -1.38
N TYR A 171 16.13 -5.71 -1.78
CA TYR A 171 15.00 -6.01 -0.90
C TYR A 171 15.05 -7.45 -0.36
N ALA A 172 15.29 -8.44 -1.23
CA ALA A 172 15.39 -9.84 -0.82
C ALA A 172 16.60 -10.09 0.11
N LEU A 173 17.74 -9.45 -0.15
CA LEU A 173 18.91 -9.51 0.73
C LEU A 173 18.66 -8.84 2.08
N GLY A 174 18.00 -7.68 2.09
CA GLY A 174 17.59 -6.97 3.31
C GLY A 174 16.64 -7.83 4.15
N LEU A 175 15.69 -8.49 3.49
CA LEU A 175 14.79 -9.42 4.13
C LEU A 175 15.56 -10.60 4.75
N ILE A 176 16.48 -11.25 4.00
CA ILE A 176 17.35 -12.33 4.51
C ILE A 176 18.20 -11.87 5.71
N PHE A 177 18.73 -10.64 5.65
CA PHE A 177 19.52 -10.04 6.73
C PHE A 177 18.67 -9.86 8.00
N ALA A 178 17.48 -9.27 7.88
CA ALA A 178 16.51 -9.13 8.96
C ALA A 178 16.11 -10.51 9.54
N PHE A 179 15.88 -11.49 8.68
CA PHE A 179 15.58 -12.88 9.05
C PHE A 179 16.68 -13.55 9.88
N ARG A 180 17.95 -13.24 9.60
CA ARG A 180 19.12 -13.83 10.26
C ARG A 180 19.47 -13.15 11.57
N GLN A 181 19.11 -11.88 11.74
CA GLN A 181 19.53 -11.10 12.90
C GLN A 181 18.81 -11.44 14.21
N ALA A 182 17.73 -12.22 14.15
CA ALA A 182 16.87 -12.73 15.23
C ALA A 182 17.30 -12.45 16.69
N ASN A 183 17.37 -11.17 17.06
CA ASN A 183 16.82 -10.67 18.30
C ASN A 183 15.53 -9.97 17.85
N PRO A 184 14.35 -10.40 18.29
CA PRO A 184 13.13 -9.69 17.95
C PRO A 184 13.32 -8.24 18.42
N GLU A 185 13.23 -7.28 17.50
CA GLU A 185 13.15 -5.88 17.87
C GLU A 185 12.08 -5.72 18.96
N PRO A 186 12.30 -4.87 19.97
CA PRO A 186 11.28 -4.60 20.97
C PRO A 186 9.93 -4.22 20.34
N ALA A 187 9.92 -3.54 19.19
CA ALA A 187 8.72 -3.19 18.45
C ALA A 187 7.95 -4.41 17.91
N LEU A 188 8.66 -5.36 17.27
CA LEU A 188 8.09 -6.63 16.80
C LEU A 188 7.64 -7.51 17.97
N ALA A 189 8.40 -7.51 19.08
CA ALA A 189 8.08 -8.25 20.30
C ALA A 189 6.88 -7.68 21.07
N HIS A 190 6.72 -6.35 21.13
CA HIS A 190 5.56 -5.69 21.74
C HIS A 190 4.30 -5.90 20.89
N ALA A 191 4.41 -5.82 19.55
CA ALA A 191 3.30 -6.16 18.65
C ALA A 191 2.87 -7.64 18.79
N THR A 192 3.82 -8.57 18.96
CA THR A 192 3.47 -9.98 19.25
C THR A 192 2.88 -10.16 20.64
N GLN A 193 3.35 -9.43 21.67
CA GLN A 193 2.85 -9.56 23.04
C GLN A 193 1.46 -8.96 23.25
N GLU A 194 1.12 -7.82 22.62
CA GLU A 194 -0.24 -7.26 22.70
C GLU A 194 -1.27 -8.14 21.96
N ALA A 195 -0.87 -8.85 20.89
CA ALA A 195 -1.73 -9.75 20.14
C ALA A 195 -2.14 -11.05 20.89
N HIS A 196 -1.43 -11.41 21.97
CA HIS A 196 -1.68 -12.67 22.70
C HIS A 196 -2.94 -12.67 23.59
N HIS A 197 -3.63 -11.55 23.77
CA HIS A 197 -4.91 -11.49 24.48
C HIS A 197 -6.11 -11.44 23.50
N GLY A 198 -6.43 -12.58 22.89
CA GLY A 198 -7.69 -12.76 22.13
C GLY A 198 -7.57 -12.80 20.60
N GLY A 199 -6.43 -13.24 20.07
CA GLY A 199 -6.20 -13.43 18.63
C GLY A 199 -7.27 -14.27 17.92
N TRP A 200 -7.47 -14.01 16.63
CA TRP A 200 -8.51 -14.67 15.84
C TRP A 200 -8.15 -16.13 15.58
N PRO A 201 -9.10 -17.09 15.57
CA PRO A 201 -8.78 -18.43 15.12
C PRO A 201 -8.31 -18.41 13.67
N LEU A 202 -7.33 -19.25 13.32
CA LEU A 202 -6.74 -19.33 11.97
C LEU A 202 -7.77 -19.37 10.84
N SER A 203 -8.89 -20.06 11.04
CA SER A 203 -10.00 -20.15 10.07
C SER A 203 -10.63 -18.78 9.79
N ARG A 204 -10.86 -17.97 10.83
CA ARG A 204 -11.36 -16.60 10.70
C ARG A 204 -10.33 -15.71 10.02
N THR A 205 -9.06 -15.85 10.38
CA THR A 205 -7.95 -15.09 9.78
C THR A 205 -7.85 -15.34 8.28
N ILE A 206 -7.78 -16.60 7.85
CA ILE A 206 -7.75 -16.99 6.43
C ILE A 206 -9.03 -16.54 5.73
N GLY A 207 -10.20 -16.75 6.36
CA GLY A 207 -11.49 -16.34 5.81
C GLY A 207 -11.59 -14.84 5.54
N LEU A 208 -11.15 -14.02 6.50
CA LEU A 208 -11.13 -12.56 6.34
C LEU A 208 -10.10 -12.14 5.30
N LEU A 209 -8.91 -12.74 5.28
CA LEU A 209 -7.87 -12.44 4.31
C LEU A 209 -8.33 -12.69 2.88
N LEU A 210 -8.95 -13.85 2.61
CA LEU A 210 -9.49 -14.18 1.30
C LEU A 210 -10.67 -13.27 0.94
N ALA A 211 -11.59 -13.02 1.87
CA ALA A 211 -12.76 -12.18 1.63
C ALA A 211 -12.38 -10.72 1.34
N SER A 212 -11.46 -10.14 2.12
CA SER A 212 -10.99 -8.77 1.89
C SER A 212 -10.18 -8.68 0.60
N THR A 213 -9.34 -9.66 0.29
CA THR A 213 -8.60 -9.71 -0.98
C THR A 213 -9.55 -9.73 -2.18
N ALA A 214 -10.55 -10.61 -2.17
CA ALA A 214 -11.54 -10.69 -3.25
C ALA A 214 -12.38 -9.41 -3.36
N LEU A 215 -12.79 -8.84 -2.22
CA LEU A 215 -13.52 -7.58 -2.19
C LEU A 215 -12.70 -6.43 -2.77
N ILE A 216 -11.43 -6.29 -2.38
CA ILE A 216 -10.54 -5.27 -2.92
C ILE A 216 -10.35 -5.48 -4.41
N ALA A 217 -10.12 -6.72 -4.88
CA ALA A 217 -9.98 -6.99 -6.31
C ALA A 217 -11.21 -6.52 -7.11
N TRP A 218 -12.42 -6.82 -6.64
CA TRP A 218 -13.64 -6.37 -7.30
C TRP A 218 -13.81 -4.84 -7.24
N LEU A 219 -13.58 -4.23 -6.08
CA LEU A 219 -13.65 -2.79 -5.95
C LEU A 219 -12.60 -2.07 -6.80
N SER A 220 -11.40 -2.62 -6.92
CA SER A 220 -10.32 -2.11 -7.76
C SER A 220 -10.69 -2.14 -9.24
N GLU A 221 -11.35 -3.19 -9.72
CA GLU A 221 -11.86 -3.25 -11.09
C GLU A 221 -12.85 -2.10 -11.37
N ILE A 222 -13.78 -1.85 -10.43
CA ILE A 222 -14.76 -0.76 -10.53
C ILE A 222 -14.07 0.61 -10.45
N LEU A 223 -13.17 0.79 -9.46
CA LEU A 223 -12.41 2.01 -9.22
C LEU A 223 -11.60 2.39 -10.46
N VAL A 224 -10.71 1.50 -10.89
CA VAL A 224 -9.82 1.72 -12.05
C VAL A 224 -10.65 1.94 -13.31
N GLY A 225 -11.70 1.15 -13.52
CA GLY A 225 -12.58 1.27 -14.69
C GLY A 225 -13.40 2.56 -14.74
N THR A 226 -13.35 3.42 -13.71
CA THR A 226 -14.04 4.71 -13.67
C THR A 226 -13.10 5.91 -13.59
N VAL A 227 -11.78 5.69 -13.57
CA VAL A 227 -10.76 6.75 -13.45
C VAL A 227 -10.84 7.73 -14.62
N GLU A 228 -10.78 7.27 -15.87
CA GLU A 228 -10.75 8.14 -17.05
C GLU A 228 -11.99 9.05 -17.14
N HIS A 229 -13.18 8.49 -16.88
CA HIS A 229 -14.42 9.27 -16.81
C HIS A 229 -14.41 10.28 -15.67
N THR A 230 -13.85 9.91 -14.53
CA THR A 230 -13.76 10.79 -13.36
C THR A 230 -12.82 11.96 -13.60
N VAL A 231 -11.67 11.71 -14.23
CA VAL A 231 -10.71 12.72 -14.71
C VAL A 231 -11.40 13.71 -15.64
N ALA A 232 -12.17 13.22 -16.62
CA ALA A 232 -12.88 14.06 -17.58
C ALA A 232 -13.97 14.94 -16.93
N VAL A 233 -14.67 14.43 -15.92
CA VAL A 233 -15.77 15.17 -15.25
C VAL A 233 -15.24 16.15 -14.20
N LEU A 234 -14.26 15.74 -13.40
CA LEU A 234 -13.72 16.56 -12.31
C LEU A 234 -12.63 17.55 -12.77
N GLY A 235 -12.06 17.34 -13.95
CA GLY A 235 -10.97 18.18 -14.47
C GLY A 235 -9.65 18.03 -13.72
N VAL A 236 -9.46 16.92 -13.00
CA VAL A 236 -8.21 16.58 -12.29
C VAL A 236 -7.42 15.55 -13.10
N SER A 237 -6.08 15.59 -13.06
CA SER A 237 -5.25 14.66 -13.82
C SER A 237 -5.19 13.26 -13.18
N GLU A 238 -4.88 12.23 -13.98
CA GLU A 238 -4.56 10.89 -13.48
C GLU A 238 -3.40 10.93 -12.48
N PHE A 239 -2.39 11.76 -12.75
CA PHE A 239 -1.30 12.01 -11.82
C PHE A 239 -1.78 12.50 -10.46
N PHE A 240 -2.72 13.46 -10.43
CA PHE A 240 -3.27 13.97 -9.16
C PHE A 240 -4.06 12.89 -8.41
N ILE A 241 -4.89 12.12 -9.10
CA ILE A 241 -5.64 11.00 -8.50
C ILE A 241 -4.70 9.91 -7.97
N GLY A 242 -3.60 9.65 -8.66
CA GLY A 242 -2.63 8.64 -8.22
C GLY A 242 -1.88 9.09 -6.98
N ILE A 243 -1.44 10.34 -6.93
CA ILE A 243 -0.55 10.82 -5.87
C ILE A 243 -1.27 11.22 -4.57
N ILE A 244 -2.55 11.62 -4.63
CA ILE A 244 -3.37 12.11 -3.49
C ILE A 244 -4.53 11.15 -3.20
#